data_AF-A0A3M6EXN8-F1
#
_entry.id   AF-A0A3M6EXN8-F1
#
_cell.length_a   1.000
_cell.length_b   1.000
_cell.length_c   1.000
_cell.angle_alpha   90.00
_cell.angle_beta   90.00
_cell.angle_gamma   90.00
#
_symmetry.space_group_name_H-M   'P 1'
#
loop_
_entity.id
_entity.type
_entity.pdbx_description
1 polymer ?
#
loop_
_entity_poly.entity_id
_entity_poly.type
_entity_poly.pdbx_seq_one_letter_code
_entity_poly.pdbx_strand_id
1 'polypeptide(L)' 'MGPYIVTWTMYSENPGDHKAAAQEVAERYFQERIAAGEPDTACMFVVTNSKGESKQIDLAAQ' A
#
# COMPACT_ATOMS: atom_id res chain seq x y z
N MET A 1 -12.02 23.94 6.32
CA MET A 1 -11.53 22.85 5.43
C MET A 1 -11.61 21.56 6.21
N GLY A 2 -12.19 20.51 5.63
CA GLY A 2 -12.29 19.18 6.25
C GLY A 2 -11.30 18.18 5.64
N PRO A 3 -11.13 16.99 6.24
CA PRO A 3 -10.24 15.96 5.69
C PRO A 3 -10.84 15.35 4.42
N TYR A 4 -10.01 15.15 3.40
CA TYR A 4 -10.37 14.42 2.19
C TYR A 4 -9.58 13.12 2.14
N ILE A 5 -10.24 12.04 1.74
CA ILE A 5 -9.59 10.77 1.43
C ILE A 5 -9.55 10.64 -0.09
N VAL A 6 -8.34 10.47 -0.64
CA VAL A 6 -8.14 10.18 -2.06
C VAL A 6 -7.66 8.74 -2.16
N THR A 7 -8.44 7.89 -2.83
CA THR A 7 -8.12 6.48 -3.04
C THR A 7 -7.77 6.25 -4.50
N TRP A 8 -6.74 5.44 -4.74
CA TRP A 8 -6.38 4.94 -6.07
C TRP A 8 -6.29 3.42 -6.00
N THR A 9 -6.63 2.74 -7.10
CA THR A 9 -6.64 1.28 -7.18
C THR A 9 -5.78 0.84 -8.34
N MET A 10 -4.95 -0.16 -8.12
CA MET A 10 -4.20 -0.84 -9.17
C MET A 10 -4.35 -2.35 -9.05
N TYR A 11 -4.25 -3.04 -10.18
CA TYR A 11 -4.14 -4.49 -10.22
C TYR A 11 -2.65 -4.85 -10.21
N SER A 12 -2.25 -5.74 -9.31
CA SER A 12 -0.92 -6.36 -9.30
C SER A 12 -1.09 -7.87 -9.34
N GLU A 13 -0.34 -8.53 -10.23
CA GLU A 13 -0.23 -9.99 -10.24
C GLU A 13 0.95 -10.39 -9.37
N ASN A 14 0.72 -10.45 -8.05
CA ASN A 14 1.71 -10.89 -7.07
C ASN A 14 1.35 -12.29 -6.57
N PRO A 15 2.25 -13.30 -6.66
CA PRO A 15 1.99 -14.65 -6.15
C PRO A 15 2.07 -14.77 -4.63
N GLY A 16 2.50 -13.72 -3.92
CA GLY A 16 2.62 -13.65 -2.48
C GLY A 16 1.32 -13.25 -1.76
N ASP A 17 1.45 -12.89 -0.48
CA ASP A 17 0.33 -12.47 0.35
C ASP A 17 0.03 -10.95 0.22
N HIS A 18 -0.94 -10.46 0.99
CA HIS A 18 -1.30 -9.05 1.02
C HIS A 18 -0.11 -8.12 1.31
N LYS A 19 0.84 -8.55 2.15
CA LYS A 19 2.03 -7.76 2.49
C LYS A 19 3.02 -7.72 1.33
N ALA A 20 3.26 -8.86 0.67
CA ALA A 20 4.12 -8.92 -0.50
C ALA A 20 3.60 -8.04 -1.65
N ALA A 21 2.28 -8.06 -1.88
CA ALA A 21 1.65 -7.18 -2.87
C ALA A 21 1.79 -5.69 -2.49
N ALA A 22 1.62 -5.32 -1.22
CA ALA A 22 1.85 -3.95 -0.75
C ALA A 22 3.32 -3.52 -0.94
N GLN A 23 4.28 -4.40 -0.64
CA GLN A 23 5.71 -4.14 -0.82
C GLN A 23 6.07 -3.91 -2.29
N GLU A 24 5.59 -4.74 -3.21
CA GLU A 24 5.83 -4.56 -4.64
C GLU A 24 5.32 -3.19 -5.13
N VAL A 25 4.13 -2.78 -4.70
CA VAL A 25 3.55 -1.48 -5.07
C VAL A 25 4.36 -0.32 -4.47
N ALA A 26 4.73 -0.46 -3.20
CA ALA A 26 5.55 0.50 -2.49
C ALA A 26 6.91 0.71 -3.18
N GLU A 27 7.59 -0.37 -3.55
CA GLU A 27 8.87 -0.33 -4.27
C GLU A 27 8.74 0.29 -5.66
N ARG A 28 7.65 0.03 -6.39
CA ARG A 28 7.49 0.55 -7.75
C ARG A 28 7.10 2.02 -7.82
N TYR A 29 6.27 2.50 -6.90
CA TYR A 29 5.61 3.80 -7.04
C TYR A 29 5.87 4.76 -5.89
N PHE A 30 6.35 4.27 -4.74
CA PHE A 30 6.48 5.06 -3.52
C PHE A 30 7.89 5.02 -2.90
N GLN A 31 8.86 4.36 -3.55
CA GLN A 31 10.21 4.18 -3.02
C GLN A 31 10.87 5.50 -2.59
N GLU A 32 10.78 6.55 -3.40
CA GLU A 32 11.34 7.87 -3.07
C GLU A 32 10.66 8.50 -1.84
N ARG A 33 9.34 8.35 -1.71
CA ARG A 33 8.57 8.92 -0.58
C ARG A 33 8.76 8.14 0.71
N ILE A 34 8.88 6.81 0.61
CA ILE A 34 9.24 5.95 1.74
C ILE A 34 10.66 6.29 2.20
N ALA A 35 11.61 6.48 1.28
CA ALA A 35 12.98 6.89 1.61
C ALA A 35 13.05 8.30 2.23
N ALA A 36 12.14 9.20 1.86
CA ALA A 36 12.00 10.52 2.46
C ALA A 36 11.41 10.50 3.89
N GLY A 37 10.98 9.33 4.38
CA GLY A 37 10.42 9.19 5.72
C GLY A 37 9.04 9.85 5.84
N GLU A 38 8.20 9.72 4.82
CA GLU A 38 6.80 10.13 4.84
C GLU A 38 5.87 8.94 5.19
N PRO A 39 5.78 8.54 6.47
CA PRO A 39 5.03 7.34 6.88
C PRO A 39 3.54 7.44 6.60
N ASP A 40 2.97 8.65 6.66
CA ASP A 40 1.51 8.85 6.68
C ASP A 40 0.82 8.59 5.33
N THR A 41 1.54 8.71 4.20
CA THR A 41 0.92 8.62 2.87
C THR A 41 1.50 7.53 1.96
N ALA A 42 2.73 7.08 2.22
CA ALA A 42 3.45 6.18 1.33
C ALA A 42 3.48 4.72 1.80
N CYS A 43 3.15 4.45 3.06
CA CYS A 43 3.29 3.11 3.67
C CYS A 43 1.95 2.40 3.95
N MET A 44 0.82 3.09 3.81
CA MET A 44 -0.51 2.57 4.13
C MET A 44 -1.24 2.06 2.89
N PHE A 45 -1.50 0.76 2.83
CA PHE A 45 -2.16 0.09 1.71
C PHE A 45 -3.39 -0.66 2.17
N VAL A 46 -4.46 -0.64 1.37
CA VAL A 46 -5.55 -1.61 1.49
C VAL A 46 -5.40 -2.58 0.33
N VAL A 47 -5.03 -3.82 0.63
CA VAL A 47 -4.82 -4.87 -0.38
C VAL A 47 -5.98 -5.84 -0.32
N THR A 48 -6.55 -6.17 -1.48
CA THR A 48 -7.64 -7.16 -1.60
C THR A 48 -7.15 -8.31 -2.48
N ASN A 49 -7.25 -9.54 -2.00
CA ASN A 49 -6.84 -10.72 -2.77
C ASN A 49 -7.96 -11.18 -3.72
N SER A 50 -7.66 -12.18 -4.56
CA SER A 50 -8.60 -12.74 -5.54
C SER A 50 -9.85 -13.40 -4.91
N LYS A 51 -9.83 -13.69 -3.60
CA LYS A 51 -10.98 -14.21 -2.85
C LYS A 51 -11.88 -13.09 -2.30
N GLY A 52 -11.51 -11.82 -2.51
CA GLY A 52 -12.21 -10.66 -1.98
C GLY A 52 -11.86 -10.31 -0.53
N GLU A 53 -10.83 -10.93 0.04
CA GLU A 53 -10.39 -10.62 1.41
C GLU A 53 -9.49 -9.38 1.39
N SER A 54 -9.88 -8.34 2.11
CA SER A 54 -9.12 -7.10 2.24
C SER A 54 -8.33 -7.01 3.55
N LYS A 55 -7.11 -6.48 3.48
CA LYS A 55 -6.28 -6.16 4.64
C LYS A 55 -5.67 -4.78 4.52
N GLN A 56 -5.66 -4.05 5.64
CA GLN A 56 -4.88 -2.83 5.78
C GLN A 56 -3.45 -3.22 6.17
N ILE A 57 -2.48 -2.79 5.37
CA ILE A 57 -1.06 -3.03 5.55
C ILE A 57 -0.41 -1.69 5.81
N ASP A 58 0.23 -1.56 6.96
CA ASP A 58 1.17 -0.48 7.23
C ASP A 58 2.59 -1.04 7.07
N LEU A 59 3.32 -0.59 6.06
CA LEU A 59 4.71 -1.00 5.83
C LEU A 59 5.70 -0.32 6.79
N ALA A 60 5.29 0.75 7.50
CA ALA A 60 6.11 1.43 8.50
C ALA A 60 5.98 0.80 9.89
N ALA A 61 4.85 0.16 10.20
CA ALA A 61 4.67 -0.62 11.42
C ALA A 61 5.39 -1.98 11.28
N GLN A 62 6.60 -2.08 11.86
CA GLN A 62 7.36 -3.34 11.94
C GLN A 62 6.73 -4.34 12.91
#